data_AF-A0A7G8HJC4-F1
#
_entry.id   AF-A0A7G8HJC4-F1
#
_cell.length_a   1.000
_cell.length_b   1.000
_cell.length_c   1.000
_cell.angle_alpha   90.00
_cell.angle_beta   90.00
_cell.angle_gamma   90.00
#
_symmetry.space_group_name_H-M   'P 1'
#
loop_
_entity.id
_entity.type
_entity.pdbx_description
1 polymer ?
#
loop_
_entity_poly.entity_id
_entity_poly.type
_entity_poly.pdbx_seq_one_letter_code
_entity_poly.pdbx_strand_id
1 'polypeptide(L)'
;MWAGPETFGREMRSGESPIQGGPRSKPVRLRLGFAADPFSYAVELGYPQERRTAFALDPERKGEWIWAGPAFHPRALLCSDAGGRDPDRGLFQLGMDPKERPEALLLREQILNWRFYDSFRTDQEAPARRPGVGTRCFALAADGHDLPAAVQTILESGDGEAFLAAVDDAFPGAHLSVNHGDGLFRMQFHQPGLLLPSSQQSFPMAPCVTSC
;
A
#
# COMPACT_ATOMS: atom_id res chain seq x y z
N MET A 1 9.83 -17.17 -6.91
CA MET A 1 8.66 -17.64 -6.13
C MET A 1 8.27 -19.02 -6.66
N TRP A 2 8.18 -20.05 -5.82
CA TRP A 2 7.91 -21.43 -6.25
C TRP A 2 6.39 -21.70 -6.32
N ALA A 3 5.92 -22.31 -7.41
CA ALA A 3 4.52 -22.63 -7.69
C ALA A 3 4.18 -24.13 -7.50
N GLY A 4 5.04 -24.89 -6.83
CA GLY A 4 4.79 -26.31 -6.50
C GLY A 4 4.02 -26.49 -5.19
N PRO A 5 3.54 -27.71 -4.91
CA PRO A 5 2.73 -28.00 -3.73
C PRO A 5 3.55 -27.86 -2.44
N GLU A 6 2.94 -27.30 -1.38
CA GLU A 6 3.58 -27.12 -0.07
C GLU A 6 3.93 -28.46 0.61
N THR A 7 3.31 -29.55 0.16
CA THR A 7 3.55 -30.93 0.59
C THR A 7 3.47 -31.87 -0.60
N PHE A 8 4.49 -32.70 -0.81
CA PHE A 8 4.49 -33.71 -1.86
C PHE A 8 3.74 -34.96 -1.39
N GLY A 9 2.70 -35.36 -2.13
CA GLY A 9 2.04 -36.65 -1.96
C GLY A 9 2.95 -37.83 -2.34
N ARG A 10 2.64 -39.04 -1.86
CA ARG A 10 3.44 -40.25 -2.15
C ARG A 10 3.53 -40.52 -3.66
N GLU A 11 2.41 -40.36 -4.37
CA GLU A 11 2.28 -40.52 -5.83
C GLU A 11 3.04 -39.44 -6.62
N MET A 12 3.17 -38.23 -6.07
CA MET A 12 3.98 -37.15 -6.66
C MET A 12 5.48 -37.41 -6.48
N ARG A 13 5.88 -38.08 -5.38
CA ARG A 13 7.27 -38.48 -5.12
C ARG A 13 7.68 -39.72 -5.93
N SER A 14 6.74 -40.63 -6.20
CA SER A 14 6.97 -41.80 -7.08
C SER A 14 6.92 -41.45 -8.57
N GLY A 15 6.46 -40.25 -8.94
CA GLY A 15 6.35 -39.80 -10.32
C GLY A 15 5.09 -40.29 -11.05
N GLU A 16 4.17 -40.94 -10.32
CA GLU A 16 2.90 -41.45 -10.85
C GLU A 16 1.88 -40.34 -11.12
N SER A 17 2.04 -39.18 -10.49
CA SER A 17 1.25 -37.97 -10.75
C SER A 17 2.14 -36.75 -10.96
N PRO A 18 1.80 -35.86 -11.92
CA PRO A 18 2.55 -34.63 -12.14
C PRO A 18 2.52 -33.75 -10.88
N ILE A 19 3.67 -33.16 -10.54
CA ILE A 19 3.79 -32.22 -9.41
C ILE A 19 3.02 -30.94 -9.79
N GLN A 20 1.79 -30.84 -9.32
CA GLN A 20 0.94 -29.66 -9.46
C GLN A 20 0.85 -28.91 -8.13
N GLY A 21 0.87 -27.58 -8.20
CA GLY A 21 0.64 -26.73 -7.03
C GLY A 21 -0.77 -26.95 -6.47
N GLY A 22 -0.87 -27.35 -5.20
CA GLY A 22 -2.13 -27.32 -4.46
C GLY A 22 -2.45 -25.93 -3.92
N PRO A 23 -3.69 -25.68 -3.46
CA PRO A 23 -4.02 -24.44 -2.76
C PRO A 23 -3.10 -24.26 -1.55
N ARG A 24 -2.48 -23.09 -1.44
CA ARG A 24 -1.53 -22.78 -0.37
C ARG A 24 -2.26 -22.77 0.97
N SER A 25 -1.72 -23.48 1.96
CA SER A 25 -2.33 -23.63 3.28
C SER A 25 -1.75 -22.67 4.31
N LYS A 26 -0.48 -22.23 4.13
CA LYS A 26 0.19 -21.33 5.08
C LYS A 26 0.20 -19.87 4.60
N PRO A 27 0.06 -18.88 5.50
CA PRO A 27 0.22 -17.47 5.16
C PRO A 27 1.59 -17.20 4.51
N VAL A 28 1.61 -16.41 3.44
CA VAL A 28 2.86 -15.95 2.84
C VAL A 28 3.51 -14.94 3.78
N ARG A 29 4.72 -15.26 4.25
CA ARG A 29 5.56 -14.41 5.11
C ARG A 29 6.93 -14.22 4.48
N LEU A 30 7.42 -12.99 4.49
CA LEU A 30 8.78 -12.63 4.15
C LEU A 30 9.50 -12.23 5.44
N ARG A 31 10.61 -12.89 5.75
CA ARG A 31 11.46 -12.56 6.91
C ARG A 31 12.79 -12.02 6.42
N LEU A 32 13.16 -10.84 6.91
CA LEU A 32 14.39 -10.14 6.56
C LEU A 32 15.09 -9.71 7.85
N GLY A 33 16.42 -9.64 7.84
CA GLY A 33 17.17 -9.23 9.01
C GLY A 33 18.67 -9.32 8.81
N PHE A 34 19.42 -8.86 9.81
CA PHE A 34 20.86 -9.01 9.90
C PHE A 34 21.27 -9.39 11.32
N ALA A 35 22.40 -10.09 11.42
CA ALA A 35 23.06 -10.39 12.68
C ALA A 35 24.36 -9.59 12.77
N ALA A 36 24.57 -8.88 13.88
CA ALA A 36 25.79 -8.12 14.14
C ALA A 36 26.08 -7.97 15.64
N ASP A 37 27.22 -7.37 15.95
CA ASP A 37 27.65 -6.98 17.30
C ASP A 37 27.79 -5.44 17.31
N PRO A 38 27.15 -4.71 18.25
CA PRO A 38 26.44 -5.18 19.42
C PRO A 38 24.96 -5.53 19.22
N PHE A 39 24.37 -5.25 18.05
CA PHE A 39 22.93 -5.41 17.84
C PHE A 39 22.59 -6.14 16.56
N SER A 40 21.50 -6.89 16.60
CA SER A 40 20.91 -7.61 15.48
C SER A 40 19.44 -7.24 15.33
N TYR A 41 18.90 -7.45 14.14
CA TYR A 41 17.56 -7.01 13.75
C TYR A 41 16.86 -8.03 12.87
N ALA A 42 15.55 -8.20 13.05
CA ALA A 42 14.69 -8.93 12.14
C ALA A 42 13.31 -8.29 12.02
N VAL A 43 12.72 -8.43 10.83
CA VAL A 43 11.34 -8.05 10.52
C VAL A 43 10.63 -9.18 9.79
N GLU A 44 9.36 -9.39 10.14
CA GLU A 44 8.44 -10.25 9.42
C GLU A 44 7.40 -9.39 8.70
N LEU A 45 7.25 -9.60 7.41
CA LEU A 45 6.26 -8.96 6.55
C LEU A 45 5.30 -10.02 6.01
N GLY A 46 4.04 -9.67 5.80
CA GLY A 46 3.08 -10.53 5.13
C GLY A 46 1.89 -9.74 4.62
N TYR A 47 1.00 -10.39 3.87
CA TYR A 47 -0.17 -9.68 3.35
C TYR A 47 -1.12 -9.22 4.48
N PRO A 48 -1.94 -8.18 4.20
CA PRO A 48 -2.97 -7.73 5.12
C PRO A 48 -4.03 -8.81 5.32
N GLN A 49 -4.52 -8.93 6.56
CA GLN A 49 -5.61 -9.88 6.85
C GLN A 49 -6.95 -9.40 6.30
N GLU A 50 -7.19 -8.08 6.36
CA GLU A 50 -8.36 -7.45 5.75
C GLU A 50 -8.03 -6.99 4.33
N ARG A 51 -8.67 -7.61 3.33
CA ARG A 51 -8.50 -7.25 1.91
C ARG A 51 -9.51 -6.23 1.40
N ARG A 52 -10.21 -5.52 2.30
CA ARG A 52 -11.22 -4.51 1.94
C ARG A 52 -10.63 -3.13 1.65
N THR A 53 -9.30 -3.03 1.63
CA THR A 53 -8.50 -1.85 1.28
C THR A 53 -8.02 -1.95 -0.16
N ALA A 54 -7.85 -0.81 -0.85
CA ALA A 54 -7.21 -0.77 -2.16
C ALA A 54 -5.74 -1.23 -2.11
N PHE A 55 -5.12 -1.20 -0.92
CA PHE A 55 -3.75 -1.62 -0.65
C PHE A 55 -3.65 -3.08 -0.17
N ALA A 56 -4.55 -3.96 -0.63
CA ALA A 56 -4.57 -5.37 -0.23
C ALA A 56 -3.29 -6.16 -0.59
N LEU A 57 -2.42 -5.58 -1.44
CA LEU A 57 -1.13 -6.15 -1.84
C LEU A 57 0.05 -5.58 -1.07
N ASP A 58 -0.16 -4.55 -0.24
CA ASP A 58 0.92 -3.95 0.52
C ASP A 58 1.43 -4.91 1.61
N PRO A 59 2.75 -5.04 1.78
CA PRO A 59 3.29 -5.83 2.87
C PRO A 59 3.00 -5.16 4.21
N GLU A 60 2.28 -5.86 5.07
CA GLU A 60 2.02 -5.44 6.44
C GLU A 60 3.08 -6.05 7.38
N ARG A 61 3.63 -5.23 8.29
CA ARG A 61 4.53 -5.70 9.33
C ARG A 61 3.79 -6.62 10.29
N LYS A 62 4.29 -7.85 10.43
CA LYS A 62 3.75 -8.90 11.32
C LYS A 62 4.57 -9.06 12.58
N GLY A 63 5.81 -8.59 12.55
CA GLY A 63 6.61 -8.42 13.74
C GLY A 63 7.97 -7.82 13.44
N GLU A 64 8.59 -7.33 14.49
CA GLU A 64 9.90 -6.68 14.46
C GLU A 64 10.64 -6.99 15.77
N TRP A 65 11.94 -7.28 15.68
CA TRP A 65 12.74 -7.69 16.82
C TRP A 65 14.14 -7.08 16.74
N ILE A 66 14.61 -6.56 17.88
CA ILE A 66 15.98 -6.10 18.10
C ILE A 66 16.54 -6.88 19.28
N TRP A 67 17.72 -7.49 19.12
CA TRP A 67 18.41 -8.18 20.22
C TRP A 67 19.90 -7.86 20.25
N ALA A 68 20.51 -8.06 21.41
CA ALA A 68 21.93 -7.86 21.63
C ALA A 68 22.75 -9.06 21.13
N GLY A 69 23.88 -8.76 20.47
CA GLY A 69 24.84 -9.72 19.94
C GLY A 69 24.39 -10.41 18.65
N PRO A 70 25.27 -11.23 18.05
CA PRO A 70 25.05 -11.83 16.73
C PRO A 70 24.09 -13.04 16.77
N ALA A 71 23.87 -13.66 17.93
CA ALA A 71 23.00 -14.82 18.08
C ALA A 71 21.71 -14.46 18.82
N PHE A 72 20.57 -14.91 18.30
CA PHE A 72 19.29 -14.69 18.95
C PHE A 72 19.18 -15.51 20.24
N HIS A 73 18.85 -14.85 21.35
CA HIS A 73 18.49 -15.49 22.61
C HIS A 73 17.39 -14.67 23.31
N PRO A 74 16.37 -15.28 23.95
CA PRO A 74 15.27 -14.55 24.58
C PRO A 74 15.70 -13.50 25.62
N ARG A 75 16.75 -13.78 26.40
CA ARG A 75 17.32 -12.82 27.37
C ARG A 75 18.08 -11.66 26.73
N ALA A 76 18.43 -11.76 25.46
CA ALA A 76 19.10 -10.71 24.70
C ALA A 76 18.11 -9.84 23.91
N LEU A 77 16.82 -10.18 23.91
CA LEU A 77 15.79 -9.39 23.25
C LEU A 77 15.64 -8.03 23.95
N LEU A 78 15.88 -6.96 23.21
CA LEU A 78 15.83 -5.59 23.71
C LEU A 78 14.46 -4.98 23.44
N CYS A 79 13.98 -5.12 22.20
CA CYS A 79 12.70 -4.61 21.77
C CYS A 79 12.04 -5.65 20.85
N SER A 80 10.73 -5.79 20.98
CA SER A 80 9.92 -6.50 20.01
C SER A 80 8.57 -5.86 19.85
N ASP A 81 8.10 -5.81 18.63
CA ASP A 81 6.73 -5.48 18.30
C ASP A 81 6.11 -6.66 17.54
N ALA A 82 4.97 -7.18 17.99
CA ALA A 82 4.30 -8.31 17.35
C ALA A 82 3.36 -7.85 16.22
N GLY A 83 3.75 -6.80 15.47
CA GLY A 83 2.93 -6.14 14.46
C GLY A 83 1.81 -5.32 15.11
N GLY A 84 2.19 -4.42 16.03
CA GLY A 84 1.31 -3.65 16.90
C GLY A 84 0.27 -2.76 16.20
N ARG A 85 -0.36 -1.88 16.98
CA ARG A 85 -1.59 -1.12 16.62
C ARG A 85 -1.52 -0.32 15.30
N ASP A 86 -0.32 0.01 14.84
CA ASP A 86 -0.05 0.69 13.57
C ASP A 86 0.98 -0.11 12.74
N PRO A 87 0.53 -0.85 11.71
CA PRO A 87 1.41 -1.66 10.87
C PRO A 87 2.38 -0.83 10.01
N ASP A 88 2.15 0.48 9.87
CA ASP A 88 2.95 1.37 9.04
C ASP A 88 4.10 2.03 9.84
N ARG A 89 4.12 1.90 11.18
CA ARG A 89 5.16 2.46 12.07
C ARG A 89 6.04 1.40 12.74
N GLY A 90 7.31 1.31 12.37
CA GLY A 90 8.28 0.36 12.97
C GLY A 90 8.99 0.89 14.22
N LEU A 91 9.76 0.02 14.88
CA LEU A 91 10.51 0.30 16.11
C LEU A 91 11.45 1.51 15.96
N PHE A 92 12.07 1.68 14.80
CA PHE A 92 13.03 2.76 14.54
C PHE A 92 12.40 4.14 14.36
N GLN A 93 11.09 4.22 14.08
CA GLN A 93 10.41 5.52 14.02
C GLN A 93 10.17 6.13 15.41
N LEU A 94 10.29 5.36 16.49
CA LEU A 94 10.16 5.83 17.87
C LEU A 94 11.55 6.19 18.45
N GLY A 95 12.14 7.27 17.94
CA GLY A 95 13.48 7.75 18.34
C GLY A 95 13.53 8.57 19.64
N MET A 96 12.39 8.76 20.32
CA MET A 96 12.28 9.43 21.62
C MET A 96 11.26 8.68 22.47
N ASP A 97 11.51 8.52 23.77
CA ASP A 97 10.48 8.06 24.70
C ASP A 97 9.38 9.13 24.74
N PRO A 98 8.15 8.83 24.26
CA PRO A 98 7.04 9.78 24.28
C PRO A 98 6.73 10.30 25.70
N LYS A 99 7.11 9.53 26.73
CA LYS A 99 6.89 9.88 28.14
C LYS A 99 7.83 10.95 28.65
N GLU A 100 9.03 11.05 28.08
CA GLU A 100 10.03 12.03 28.52
C GLU A 100 9.82 13.39 27.87
N ARG A 101 9.36 13.44 26.61
CA ARG A 101 9.23 14.67 25.81
C ARG A 101 8.08 14.58 24.79
N PRO A 102 6.81 14.59 25.23
CA PRO A 102 5.66 14.44 24.32
C PRO A 102 5.57 15.57 23.28
N GLU A 103 5.92 16.81 23.63
CA GLU A 103 5.86 17.96 22.72
C GLU A 103 6.89 17.86 21.59
N ALA A 104 8.10 17.35 21.90
CA ALA A 104 9.14 17.16 20.90
C ALA A 104 8.75 16.06 19.90
N LEU A 105 8.06 15.00 20.38
CA LEU A 105 7.51 13.97 19.50
C LEU A 105 6.44 14.56 18.58
N LEU A 106 5.48 15.31 19.11
CA LEU A 106 4.44 15.97 18.31
C LEU A 106 5.04 16.91 17.25
N LEU A 107 6.02 17.73 17.64
CA LEU A 107 6.71 18.63 16.72
C LEU A 107 7.48 17.85 15.64
N ARG A 108 8.16 16.76 16.01
CA ARG A 108 8.85 15.90 15.05
C ARG A 108 7.87 15.32 14.04
N GLU A 109 6.73 14.78 14.48
CA GLU A 109 5.71 14.25 13.57
C GLU A 109 5.16 15.36 12.66
N GLN A 110 4.95 16.56 13.19
CA GLN A 110 4.52 17.71 12.40
C GLN A 110 5.55 18.11 11.33
N ILE A 111 6.83 18.18 11.66
CA ILE A 111 7.92 18.50 10.73
C ILE A 111 8.09 17.38 9.69
N LEU A 112 8.02 16.11 10.13
CA LEU A 112 8.11 14.95 9.23
C LEU A 112 6.95 14.88 8.24
N ASN A 113 5.83 15.56 8.50
CA ASN A 113 4.71 15.70 7.58
C ASN A 113 4.85 16.87 6.60
N TRP A 114 5.84 17.75 6.76
CA TRP A 114 6.05 18.84 5.81
C TRP A 114 6.56 18.29 4.48
N ARG A 115 5.91 18.70 3.40
CA ARG A 115 6.34 18.44 2.04
C ARG A 115 6.25 19.74 1.26
N PHE A 116 7.30 20.05 0.50
CA PHE A 116 7.34 21.22 -0.38
C PHE A 116 7.42 20.72 -1.81
N TYR A 117 6.48 21.16 -2.64
CA TYR A 117 6.47 20.88 -4.08
C TYR A 117 6.57 22.22 -4.80
N ASP A 118 7.47 22.32 -5.77
CA ASP A 118 7.71 23.55 -6.54
C ASP A 118 6.88 23.58 -7.83
N SER A 119 6.79 22.45 -8.54
CA SER A 119 5.97 22.31 -9.75
C SER A 119 5.71 20.84 -10.11
N PHE A 120 4.53 20.57 -10.66
CA PHE A 120 4.21 19.30 -11.32
C PHE A 120 3.97 19.51 -12.81
N ARG A 121 4.40 18.54 -13.62
CA ARG A 121 3.99 18.49 -15.02
C ARG A 121 2.49 18.23 -15.09
N THR A 122 1.80 18.97 -15.96
CA THR A 122 0.34 18.86 -16.16
C THR A 122 -0.04 18.45 -17.57
N ASP A 123 0.93 18.27 -18.47
CA ASP A 123 0.73 17.80 -19.84
C ASP A 123 0.21 16.35 -19.90
N GLN A 124 -0.12 15.88 -21.11
CA GLN A 124 -0.69 14.55 -21.33
C GLN A 124 0.22 13.42 -20.85
N GLU A 125 1.54 13.63 -20.87
CA GLU A 125 2.52 12.64 -20.48
C GLU A 125 2.95 12.74 -19.02
N ALA A 126 2.37 13.68 -18.26
CA ALA A 126 2.67 13.90 -16.86
C ALA A 126 2.65 12.58 -16.06
N PRO A 127 3.66 12.31 -15.22
CA PRO A 127 3.73 11.06 -14.46
C PRO A 127 2.47 10.79 -13.64
N ALA A 128 1.88 11.82 -13.05
CA ALA A 128 0.63 11.76 -12.29
C ALA A 128 -0.59 11.22 -13.06
N ARG A 129 -0.58 11.26 -14.40
CA ARG A 129 -1.67 10.75 -15.25
C ARG A 129 -1.51 9.27 -15.62
N ARG A 130 -0.33 8.68 -15.39
CA ARG A 130 -0.02 7.30 -15.76
C ARG A 130 -0.47 6.34 -14.64
N PRO A 131 -0.86 5.10 -14.97
CA PRO A 131 -0.98 4.06 -13.95
C PRO A 131 0.35 3.88 -13.20
N GLY A 132 0.30 3.87 -11.88
CA GLY A 132 1.44 3.64 -11.00
C GLY A 132 1.19 2.46 -10.07
N VAL A 133 2.24 1.93 -9.46
CA VAL A 133 2.10 0.87 -8.44
C VAL A 133 1.34 1.42 -7.24
N GLY A 134 0.29 0.70 -6.83
CA GLY A 134 -0.56 1.08 -5.70
C GLY A 134 0.00 0.60 -4.37
N THR A 135 0.94 1.36 -3.82
CA THR A 135 1.47 1.15 -2.46
C THR A 135 1.28 2.39 -1.62
N ARG A 136 0.94 2.24 -0.34
CA ARG A 136 0.71 3.34 0.59
C ARG A 136 1.84 4.35 0.51
N CYS A 137 1.45 5.60 0.29
CA CYS A 137 2.36 6.70 0.10
C CYS A 137 1.94 7.87 0.98
N PHE A 138 2.75 8.15 2.00
CA PHE A 138 2.54 9.26 2.94
C PHE A 138 3.25 10.54 2.48
N ALA A 139 3.88 10.53 1.31
CA ALA A 139 4.69 11.62 0.78
C ALA A 139 4.71 11.55 -0.75
N LEU A 140 3.94 12.42 -1.40
CA LEU A 140 3.92 12.51 -2.86
C LEU A 140 5.34 12.71 -3.41
N ALA A 141 5.70 12.00 -4.46
CA ALA A 141 6.97 12.15 -5.15
C ALA A 141 7.05 13.54 -5.81
N ALA A 142 8.28 14.06 -5.98
CA ALA A 142 8.51 15.39 -6.54
C ALA A 142 8.00 15.56 -7.99
N ASP A 143 7.86 14.46 -8.75
CA ASP A 143 7.30 14.45 -10.11
C ASP A 143 5.82 14.03 -10.16
N GLY A 144 5.24 13.66 -9.00
CA GLY A 144 3.85 13.29 -8.82
C GLY A 144 3.45 11.93 -9.38
N HIS A 145 4.40 11.06 -9.74
CA HIS A 145 4.08 9.76 -10.36
C HIS A 145 3.23 8.83 -9.48
N ASP A 146 3.28 9.02 -8.17
CA ASP A 146 2.57 8.28 -7.14
C ASP A 146 1.31 9.01 -6.64
N LEU A 147 0.86 10.05 -7.34
CA LEU A 147 -0.38 10.79 -7.02
C LEU A 147 -1.59 9.87 -6.77
N PRO A 148 -1.89 8.86 -7.62
CA PRO A 148 -2.98 7.93 -7.35
C PRO A 148 -2.85 7.23 -6.00
N ALA A 149 -1.64 6.81 -5.64
CA ALA A 149 -1.37 6.11 -4.39
C ALA A 149 -1.45 7.04 -3.18
N ALA A 150 -0.93 8.27 -3.30
CA ALA A 150 -1.00 9.28 -2.26
C ALA A 150 -2.46 9.67 -1.96
N VAL A 151 -3.27 9.92 -2.99
CA VAL A 151 -4.69 10.25 -2.81
C VAL A 151 -5.44 9.09 -2.14
N GLN A 152 -5.26 7.85 -2.60
CA GLN A 152 -5.91 6.70 -1.97
C GLN A 152 -5.45 6.51 -0.50
N THR A 153 -4.19 6.84 -0.19
CA THR A 153 -3.68 6.80 1.19
C THR A 153 -4.38 7.84 2.07
N ILE A 154 -4.62 9.05 1.56
CA ILE A 154 -5.39 10.09 2.27
C ILE A 154 -6.83 9.62 2.52
N LEU A 155 -7.45 9.00 1.52
CA LEU A 155 -8.84 8.52 1.61
C LEU A 155 -9.01 7.38 2.63
N GLU A 156 -8.02 6.49 2.78
CA GLU A 156 -8.12 5.34 3.68
C GLU A 156 -7.53 5.56 5.08
N SER A 157 -6.40 6.27 5.18
CA SER A 157 -5.61 6.41 6.41
C SER A 157 -5.48 7.85 6.91
N GLY A 158 -5.85 8.85 6.10
CA GLY A 158 -5.79 10.27 6.43
C GLY A 158 -7.17 10.87 6.72
N ASP A 159 -7.30 12.18 6.51
CA ASP A 159 -8.58 12.89 6.57
C ASP A 159 -9.22 12.95 5.17
N GLY A 160 -9.79 11.82 4.75
CA GLY A 160 -10.43 11.68 3.44
C GLY A 160 -11.62 12.62 3.25
N GLU A 161 -12.39 12.89 4.31
CA GLU A 161 -13.54 13.78 4.25
C GLU A 161 -13.11 15.24 4.01
N ALA A 162 -12.12 15.73 4.78
CA ALA A 162 -11.59 17.08 4.57
C ALA A 162 -10.93 17.23 3.19
N PHE A 163 -10.23 16.19 2.71
CA PHE A 163 -9.67 16.18 1.36
C PHE A 163 -10.75 16.33 0.28
N LEU A 164 -11.81 15.52 0.36
CA LEU A 164 -12.91 15.59 -0.62
C LEU A 164 -13.66 16.92 -0.55
N ALA A 165 -13.85 17.48 0.65
CA ALA A 165 -14.45 18.80 0.82
C ALA A 165 -13.60 19.92 0.18
N ALA A 166 -12.27 19.85 0.32
CA ALA A 166 -11.37 20.80 -0.32
C ALA A 166 -11.39 20.69 -1.86
N VAL A 167 -11.57 19.48 -2.40
CA VAL A 167 -11.70 19.26 -3.85
C VAL A 167 -13.01 19.86 -4.37
N ASP A 168 -14.12 19.69 -3.66
CA ASP A 168 -15.41 20.27 -4.03
C ASP A 168 -15.40 21.80 -3.94
N ASP A 169 -14.77 22.39 -2.92
CA ASP A 169 -14.59 23.84 -2.79
C ASP A 169 -13.80 24.43 -3.98
N ALA A 170 -12.72 23.75 -4.39
CA ALA A 170 -11.91 24.17 -5.53
C ALA A 170 -12.59 23.94 -6.88
N PHE A 171 -13.38 22.88 -7.02
CA PHE A 171 -14.05 22.46 -8.25
C PHE A 171 -15.49 22.00 -7.96
N PRO A 172 -16.46 22.93 -7.87
CA PRO A 172 -17.81 22.62 -7.43
C PRO A 172 -18.47 21.47 -8.20
N GLY A 173 -18.92 20.45 -7.47
CA GLY A 173 -19.58 19.26 -8.01
C GLY A 173 -18.63 18.23 -8.62
N ALA A 174 -17.32 18.49 -8.63
CA ALA A 174 -16.34 17.53 -9.08
C ALA A 174 -16.02 16.51 -7.97
N HIS A 175 -15.62 15.30 -8.37
CA HIS A 175 -15.08 14.32 -7.44
C HIS A 175 -13.86 13.62 -8.03
N LEU A 176 -12.93 13.27 -7.13
CA LEU A 176 -11.76 12.45 -7.44
C LEU A 176 -12.03 11.02 -6.97
N SER A 177 -11.57 10.05 -7.76
CA SER A 177 -11.54 8.65 -7.36
C SER A 177 -10.28 7.97 -7.89
N VAL A 178 -9.92 6.85 -7.27
CA VAL A 178 -8.78 6.04 -7.70
C VAL A 178 -9.29 4.70 -8.18
N ASN A 179 -9.09 4.42 -9.46
CA ASN A 179 -9.31 3.08 -10.00
C ASN A 179 -8.10 2.22 -9.67
N HIS A 180 -8.35 1.04 -9.10
CA HIS A 180 -7.32 0.08 -8.73
C HIS A 180 -7.60 -1.29 -9.36
N GLY A 181 -6.57 -1.88 -9.97
CA GLY A 181 -6.64 -3.20 -10.61
C GLY A 181 -5.24 -3.74 -10.88
N ASP A 182 -5.02 -5.03 -10.67
CA ASP A 182 -3.72 -5.70 -10.90
C ASP A 182 -2.53 -5.04 -10.17
N GLY A 183 -2.77 -4.42 -9.02
CA GLY A 183 -1.75 -3.69 -8.25
C GLY A 183 -1.37 -2.32 -8.81
N LEU A 184 -2.07 -1.84 -9.85
CA LEU A 184 -1.89 -0.52 -10.42
C LEU A 184 -3.03 0.40 -10.04
N PHE A 185 -2.70 1.65 -9.72
CA PHE A 185 -3.64 2.71 -9.41
C PHE A 185 -3.63 3.77 -10.50
N ARG A 186 -4.81 4.31 -10.82
CA ARG A 186 -5.01 5.39 -11.79
C ARG A 186 -5.98 6.42 -11.22
N MET A 187 -5.61 7.70 -11.31
CA MET A 187 -6.50 8.81 -10.98
C MET A 187 -7.66 8.91 -11.96
N GLN A 188 -8.85 9.15 -11.42
CA GLN A 188 -10.06 9.52 -12.14
C GLN A 188 -10.57 10.84 -11.56
N PHE A 189 -10.92 11.76 -12.46
CA PHE A 189 -11.56 13.03 -12.11
C PHE A 189 -12.86 13.11 -12.88
N HIS A 190 -13.95 13.30 -12.15
CA HIS A 190 -15.27 13.48 -12.72
C HIS A 190 -15.73 14.90 -12.40
N GLN A 191 -16.08 15.66 -13.43
CA GLN A 191 -16.65 16.99 -13.28
C GLN A 191 -17.93 17.07 -14.10
N PRO A 192 -19.05 17.51 -13.49
CA PRO A 192 -20.28 17.78 -14.20
C PRO A 192 -20.04 18.76 -15.34
N GLY A 193 -20.53 18.43 -16.54
CA GLY A 193 -20.40 19.29 -17.72
C GLY A 193 -19.07 19.16 -18.48
N LEU A 194 -18.12 18.34 -18.03
CA LEU A 194 -16.97 17.97 -18.86
C LEU A 194 -17.42 16.93 -19.89
N LEU A 195 -17.59 17.37 -21.15
CA LEU A 195 -17.76 16.44 -22.27
C LEU A 195 -16.42 15.74 -22.51
N LEU A 196 -16.32 14.48 -22.11
CA LEU A 196 -15.22 13.61 -22.51
C LEU A 196 -15.11 13.64 -24.05
N PRO A 197 -13.92 13.88 -24.64
CA PRO A 197 -13.70 13.54 -26.04
C PRO A 197 -13.89 12.03 -26.14
N SER A 198 -14.90 11.61 -26.90
CA SER A 198 -15.28 10.21 -27.05
C SER A 198 -14.14 9.41 -27.68
N SER A 199 -13.34 8.70 -26.90
CA SER A 199 -12.60 7.54 -27.37
C SER A 199 -13.32 6.28 -26.95
N GLN A 200 -13.94 5.64 -27.95
CA GLN A 200 -14.59 4.32 -27.93
C GLN A 200 -15.98 4.23 -27.26
N GLN A 201 -17.00 4.57 -28.05
CA GLN A 201 -18.28 3.87 -27.98
C GLN A 201 -18.10 2.43 -28.47
N SER A 202 -18.21 1.43 -27.59
CA SER A 202 -18.75 0.14 -27.99
C SER A 202 -20.27 0.23 -27.88
N PHE A 203 -20.92 0.44 -29.02
CA PHE A 203 -22.34 0.13 -29.18
C PHE A 203 -22.57 -1.35 -28.87
N PRO A 204 -23.67 -1.70 -28.18
CA PRO A 204 -24.49 -2.79 -28.64
C PRO A 204 -25.85 -2.27 -29.12
N MET A 205 -26.21 -2.81 -30.29
CA MET A 205 -27.43 -2.66 -31.05
C MET A 205 -28.71 -2.48 -30.23
N ALA A 206 -29.52 -1.50 -30.65
CA ALA A 206 -30.95 -1.53 -30.43
C ALA A 206 -31.58 -2.69 -31.23
N PRO A 207 -32.53 -3.46 -30.66
CA PRO A 207 -33.61 -4.02 -31.44
C PRO A 207 -34.71 -2.98 -31.56
N CYS A 208 -34.92 -2.54 -32.80
CA CYS A 208 -36.16 -1.96 -33.28
C CYS A 208 -37.32 -2.94 -32.97
N VAL A 209 -38.35 -2.48 -32.26
CA VAL A 209 -39.69 -3.09 -32.35
C VAL A 209 -40.72 -1.97 -32.52
N THR A 210 -41.30 -1.98 -33.71
CA THR A 210 -42.42 -1.18 -34.20
C THR A 210 -43.76 -1.71 -33.65
N SER A 211 -44.71 -0.78 -33.45
CA SER A 211 -46.19 -0.95 -33.38
C SER A 211 -46.77 -1.69 -32.16
N CYS A 212 -47.91 -1.31 -31.58
CA CYS A 212 -49.04 -0.46 -32.00
C CYS A 212 -49.45 0.53 -30.89
#